data_AF-A0A6B1ATJ7-F1
#
_entry.id   AF-A0A6B1ATJ7-F1
#
_cell.length_a   1.000
_cell.length_b   1.000
_cell.length_c   1.000
_cell.angle_alpha   90.00
_cell.angle_beta   90.00
_cell.angle_gamma   90.00
#
_symmetry.space_group_name_H-M   'P 1'
#
loop_
_entity.id
_entity.type
_entity.pdbx_description
1 polymer ?
#
loop_
_entity_poly.entity_id
_entity_poly.type
_entity_poly.pdbx_seq_one_letter_code
_entity_poly.pdbx_strand_id
1 'polypeptide(L)'
;MKPFSGNITRHVVPAMCAGIAAMFLWAGPAAAQDLELFEDVERTSPGANQRGGRNSAGNSAAPSLTEPEFVLVGSSRIGERRRVVLSHRSGVTVTVPVAAQGQASIPGYEQFRVVTSEGGRVAIQYPAGSSCVEASDRGVSCDAAANIAWLSLRPAPVPEQFIVDLEAEEVEDSDLADQARDAREELARDPDNPFARLRAEALGQDVPRTGRFRPRRIDPSEVPPGMRVVSTPFGDRLVEID
;
A
#
# COMPACT_ATOMS: atom_id res chain seq x y z
N MET A 1 61.29 -13.06 -25.12
CA MET A 1 60.10 -13.94 -25.18
C MET A 1 59.74 -14.15 -26.64
N LYS A 2 59.71 -15.40 -27.11
CA LYS A 2 59.36 -15.82 -28.48
C LYS A 2 57.84 -16.09 -28.54
N PRO A 3 57.14 -15.81 -29.66
CA PRO A 3 55.75 -16.22 -29.85
C PRO A 3 55.67 -17.67 -30.33
N PHE A 4 54.79 -18.47 -29.72
CA PHE A 4 54.48 -19.83 -30.19
C PHE A 4 53.29 -19.77 -31.14
N SER A 5 53.51 -20.36 -32.32
CA SER A 5 52.57 -20.46 -33.43
C SER A 5 51.83 -21.80 -33.39
N GLY A 6 50.56 -21.75 -33.82
CA GLY A 6 49.62 -22.76 -34.33
C GLY A 6 49.82 -24.27 -34.13
N ASN A 7 48.71 -25.00 -33.95
CA ASN A 7 48.15 -25.72 -35.10
C ASN A 7 46.68 -26.13 -34.93
N ILE A 8 45.97 -26.07 -36.06
CA ILE A 8 44.58 -26.47 -36.31
C ILE A 8 44.62 -27.85 -36.95
N THR A 9 43.74 -28.78 -36.57
CA THR A 9 43.33 -29.85 -37.50
C THR A 9 41.90 -30.34 -37.17
N ARG A 10 40.98 -30.03 -38.08
CA ARG A 10 39.68 -30.70 -38.27
C ARG A 10 39.85 -31.78 -39.33
N HIS A 11 39.10 -32.88 -39.25
CA HIS A 11 38.43 -33.65 -40.33
C HIS A 11 37.73 -34.85 -39.65
N VAL A 12 36.38 -34.98 -39.58
CA VAL A 12 35.33 -35.27 -40.58
C VAL A 12 35.04 -36.78 -40.76
N VAL A 13 33.87 -37.23 -40.23
CA VAL A 13 32.76 -38.08 -40.78
C VAL A 13 33.11 -39.49 -41.34
N PRO A 14 32.35 -40.60 -41.09
CA PRO A 14 30.94 -40.86 -41.51
C PRO A 14 30.13 -41.78 -40.56
N ALA A 15 28.89 -42.22 -40.77
CA ALA A 15 27.67 -41.82 -41.49
C ALA A 15 26.57 -42.84 -41.09
N MET A 16 25.31 -42.46 -41.31
CA MET A 16 24.13 -43.32 -41.58
C MET A 16 23.52 -44.21 -40.48
N CYS A 17 22.26 -43.88 -40.15
CA CYS A 17 21.06 -44.72 -40.27
C CYS A 17 19.85 -43.74 -40.17
N ALA A 18 19.10 -43.45 -41.25
CA ALA A 18 17.84 -44.10 -41.64
C ALA A 18 16.95 -44.43 -40.41
N GLY A 19 15.73 -43.94 -40.20
CA GLY A 19 14.71 -43.30 -41.00
C GLY A 19 13.37 -43.53 -40.24
N ILE A 20 12.36 -42.68 -40.45
CA ILE A 20 10.90 -42.92 -40.37
C ILE A 20 10.23 -41.57 -40.07
N ALA A 21 9.57 -41.06 -41.09
CA ALA A 21 8.60 -39.99 -41.00
C ALA A 21 7.26 -40.57 -40.53
N ALA A 22 6.62 -39.90 -39.57
CA ALA A 22 5.19 -40.06 -39.30
C ALA A 22 4.63 -38.71 -38.83
N MET A 23 4.02 -37.98 -39.77
CA MET A 23 2.99 -36.99 -39.47
C MET A 23 1.74 -37.74 -39.02
N PHE A 24 1.18 -37.39 -37.87
CA PHE A 24 -0.27 -37.34 -37.68
C PHE A 24 -0.58 -36.28 -36.60
N LEU A 25 -1.07 -35.13 -37.05
CA LEU A 25 -1.82 -34.20 -36.21
C LEU A 25 -3.13 -34.89 -35.81
N TRP A 26 -3.40 -34.98 -34.51
CA TRP A 26 -4.77 -35.10 -34.01
C TRP A 26 -4.96 -34.05 -32.91
N ALA A 27 -5.72 -33.01 -33.25
CA ALA A 27 -6.28 -32.07 -32.30
C ALA A 27 -7.50 -32.74 -31.64
N GLY A 28 -7.43 -32.99 -30.34
CA GLY A 28 -8.57 -33.43 -29.52
C GLY A 28 -9.31 -32.24 -28.91
N PRO A 29 -10.65 -32.29 -28.80
CA PRO A 29 -11.44 -31.21 -28.22
C PRO A 29 -11.35 -31.18 -26.69
N ALA A 30 -11.65 -30.00 -26.16
CA ALA A 30 -11.66 -29.63 -24.76
C ALA A 30 -12.59 -30.49 -23.89
N ALA A 31 -12.14 -30.75 -22.67
CA ALA A 31 -12.99 -30.89 -21.49
C ALA A 31 -12.24 -30.23 -20.32
N ALA A 32 -12.55 -28.95 -20.07
CA ALA A 32 -12.29 -28.36 -18.77
C ALA A 32 -13.20 -29.09 -17.79
N GLN A 33 -12.62 -29.96 -16.96
CA GLN A 33 -13.33 -30.56 -15.85
C GLN A 33 -13.20 -29.59 -14.69
N ASP A 34 -14.30 -28.89 -14.44
CA ASP A 34 -14.56 -28.15 -13.22
C ASP A 34 -14.67 -29.18 -12.09
N LEU A 35 -13.63 -29.28 -11.27
CA LEU A 35 -13.61 -30.11 -10.08
C LEU A 35 -14.04 -29.25 -8.89
N GLU A 36 -15.33 -28.96 -8.80
CA GLU A 36 -15.94 -28.52 -7.54
C GLU A 36 -16.03 -29.73 -6.60
N LEU A 37 -14.88 -30.12 -6.01
CA LEU A 37 -14.78 -31.21 -5.04
C LEU A 37 -15.00 -30.73 -3.60
N PHE A 38 -15.70 -29.62 -3.42
CA PHE A 38 -16.11 -29.16 -2.10
C PHE A 38 -17.53 -28.59 -2.20
N GLU A 39 -18.48 -29.32 -1.64
CA GLU A 39 -19.85 -28.85 -1.43
C GLU A 39 -19.84 -27.73 -0.38
N ASP A 40 -20.63 -26.68 -0.62
CA ASP A 40 -20.85 -25.62 0.36
C ASP A 40 -21.57 -26.21 1.59
N VAL A 41 -20.88 -26.27 2.72
CA VAL A 41 -21.48 -26.78 3.97
C VAL A 41 -22.47 -25.74 4.49
N GLU A 42 -23.75 -26.08 4.44
CA GLU A 42 -24.87 -25.38 5.07
C GLU A 42 -24.56 -25.10 6.55
N ARG A 43 -24.26 -23.84 6.88
CA ARG A 43 -24.07 -23.41 8.28
C ARG A 43 -25.42 -23.21 8.96
N THR A 44 -25.96 -24.30 9.50
CA THR A 44 -27.09 -24.20 10.44
C THR A 44 -26.63 -24.53 11.86
N SER A 45 -26.34 -23.49 12.65
CA SER A 45 -26.66 -23.46 14.09
C SER A 45 -26.54 -22.03 14.65
N PRO A 46 -27.49 -21.59 15.47
CA PRO A 46 -27.55 -20.24 16.01
C PRO A 46 -26.73 -20.12 17.31
N GLY A 47 -26.06 -18.98 17.48
CA GLY A 47 -25.56 -18.53 18.77
C GLY A 47 -24.05 -18.61 18.95
N ALA A 48 -23.35 -17.51 18.67
CA ALA A 48 -22.32 -16.92 19.52
C ALA A 48 -21.68 -15.71 18.81
N ASN A 49 -21.73 -14.56 19.49
CA ASN A 49 -20.97 -13.32 19.25
C ASN A 49 -19.72 -13.49 18.36
N GLN A 50 -19.75 -12.96 17.14
CA GLN A 50 -18.54 -12.64 16.38
C GLN A 50 -18.52 -11.14 16.07
N ARG A 51 -17.66 -10.43 16.81
CA ARG A 51 -17.16 -9.11 16.45
C ARG A 51 -16.36 -9.26 15.15
N GLY A 52 -16.67 -8.39 14.20
CA GLY A 52 -16.18 -8.46 12.82
C GLY A 52 -14.66 -8.54 12.70
N GLY A 53 -14.19 -9.68 12.20
CA GLY A 53 -12.97 -9.76 11.42
C GLY A 53 -13.33 -9.44 9.97
N ARG A 54 -12.94 -8.26 9.49
CA ARG A 54 -12.95 -7.98 8.05
C ARG A 54 -11.92 -8.90 7.43
N ASN A 55 -12.38 -9.79 6.58
CA ASN A 55 -11.55 -10.60 5.72
C ASN A 55 -10.79 -9.64 4.77
N SER A 56 -9.52 -9.37 5.08
CA SER A 56 -8.56 -8.87 4.09
C SER A 56 -8.24 -10.02 3.13
N ALA A 57 -9.19 -10.33 2.25
CA ALA A 57 -8.91 -11.06 1.01
C ALA A 57 -8.32 -10.03 0.03
N GLY A 58 -7.04 -9.71 0.21
CA GLY A 58 -6.28 -8.84 -0.68
C GLY A 58 -5.02 -9.58 -1.10
N ASN A 59 -4.98 -10.03 -2.35
CA ASN A 59 -3.79 -10.51 -3.07
C ASN A 59 -2.83 -11.39 -2.25
N SER A 60 -3.21 -12.63 -2.00
CA SER A 60 -2.20 -13.69 -1.89
C SER A 60 -1.79 -14.11 -3.30
N ALA A 61 -1.07 -13.23 -4.00
CA ALA A 61 -0.23 -13.68 -5.10
C ALA A 61 0.76 -14.67 -4.49
N ALA A 62 0.89 -15.86 -5.09
CA ALA A 62 1.91 -16.81 -4.67
C ALA A 62 3.27 -16.10 -4.60
N PRO A 63 4.09 -16.31 -3.57
CA PRO A 63 5.36 -15.62 -3.41
C PRO A 63 6.22 -15.92 -4.63
N SER A 64 6.37 -14.92 -5.51
CA SER A 64 7.26 -15.05 -6.64
C SER A 64 8.70 -15.00 -6.12
N LEU A 65 9.61 -15.78 -6.71
CA LEU A 65 11.04 -15.76 -6.38
C LEU A 65 11.70 -14.37 -6.56
N THR A 66 10.96 -13.44 -7.15
CA THR A 66 11.31 -12.04 -7.40
C THR A 66 10.81 -11.07 -6.32
N GLU A 67 10.14 -11.57 -5.29
CA GLU A 67 9.58 -10.73 -4.23
C GLU A 67 10.64 -10.40 -3.15
N PRO A 68 10.76 -9.14 -2.68
CA PRO A 68 11.70 -8.81 -1.62
C PRO A 68 11.30 -9.49 -0.31
N GLU A 69 12.30 -9.90 0.48
CA GLU A 69 12.10 -10.64 1.73
C GLU A 69 11.19 -9.87 2.70
N PHE A 70 11.41 -8.55 2.79
CA PHE A 70 10.67 -7.66 3.68
C PHE A 70 10.30 -6.35 2.97
N VAL A 71 9.11 -5.85 3.31
CA VAL A 71 8.60 -4.54 2.88
C VAL A 71 8.17 -3.73 4.10
N LEU A 72 8.38 -2.41 4.07
CA LEU A 72 7.93 -1.52 5.13
C LEU A 72 6.44 -1.20 4.98
N VAL A 73 5.66 -1.58 5.99
CA VAL A 73 4.21 -1.33 6.06
C VAL A 73 3.91 -0.10 6.90
N GLY A 74 4.70 0.14 7.95
CA GLY A 74 4.46 1.24 8.87
C GLY A 74 5.68 1.58 9.71
N SER A 75 5.72 2.81 10.20
CA SER A 75 6.63 3.20 11.27
C SER A 75 5.90 4.13 12.24
N SER A 76 6.18 4.00 13.53
CA SER A 76 5.60 4.85 14.58
C SER A 76 6.66 5.26 15.57
N ARG A 77 6.57 6.50 16.06
CA ARG A 77 7.44 7.04 17.10
C ARG A 77 6.58 7.67 18.19
N ILE A 78 6.79 7.22 19.43
CA ILE A 78 6.16 7.79 20.63
C ILE A 78 7.26 8.10 21.62
N GLY A 79 7.56 9.39 21.79
CA GLY A 79 8.77 9.85 22.50
C GLY A 79 10.04 9.29 21.83
N GLU A 80 10.86 8.59 22.60
CA GLU A 80 12.08 7.93 22.08
C GLU A 80 11.87 6.48 21.62
N ARG A 81 10.67 5.93 21.79
CA ARG A 81 10.36 4.56 21.35
C ARG A 81 9.92 4.59 19.91
N ARG A 82 10.65 3.88 19.05
CA ARG A 82 10.28 3.67 17.65
C ARG A 82 9.87 2.22 17.43
N ARG A 83 8.85 2.02 16.60
CA ARG A 83 8.41 0.72 16.12
C ARG A 83 8.38 0.75 14.60
N VAL A 84 8.93 -0.29 13.99
CA VAL A 84 8.91 -0.51 12.54
C VAL A 84 8.04 -1.73 12.30
N VAL A 85 7.11 -1.63 11.36
CA VAL A 85 6.20 -2.71 10.98
C VAL A 85 6.60 -3.18 9.59
N LEU A 86 7.01 -4.44 9.49
CA LEU A 86 7.50 -5.08 8.28
C LEU A 86 6.56 -6.19 7.86
N SER A 87 6.28 -6.31 6.56
CA SER A 87 5.65 -7.50 5.98
C SER A 87 6.74 -8.38 5.39
N HIS A 88 6.75 -9.66 5.76
CA HIS A 88 7.61 -10.66 5.15
C HIS A 88 6.94 -11.25 3.90
N ARG A 89 7.71 -11.72 2.92
CA ARG A 89 7.20 -12.39 1.69
C ARG A 89 6.29 -13.60 1.96
N SER A 90 6.33 -14.19 3.15
CA SER A 90 5.39 -15.24 3.55
C SER A 90 4.00 -14.72 3.93
N GLY A 91 3.78 -13.40 3.88
CA GLY A 91 2.55 -12.73 4.34
C GLY A 91 2.52 -12.43 5.85
N VAL A 92 3.55 -12.81 6.61
CA VAL A 92 3.62 -12.56 8.05
C VAL A 92 4.06 -11.12 8.31
N THR A 93 3.28 -10.38 9.11
CA THR A 93 3.66 -9.03 9.55
C THR A 93 4.35 -9.09 10.92
N VAL A 94 5.51 -8.45 11.02
CA VAL A 94 6.34 -8.40 12.23
C VAL A 94 6.52 -6.96 12.68
N THR A 95 6.38 -6.69 13.97
CA THR A 95 6.67 -5.39 14.57
C THR A 95 8.00 -5.44 15.31
N VAL A 96 8.95 -4.61 14.88
CA VAL A 96 10.31 -4.54 15.42
C VAL A 96 10.44 -3.28 16.29
N PRO A 97 10.66 -3.41 17.61
CA PRO A 97 11.04 -2.28 18.43
C PRO A 97 12.49 -1.89 18.11
N VAL A 98 12.72 -0.61 17.81
CA VAL A 98 14.03 -0.09 17.47
C VAL A 98 14.29 1.21 18.23
N ALA A 99 15.57 1.47 18.54
CA ALA A 99 15.98 2.78 19.03
C ALA A 99 15.82 3.84 17.92
N ALA A 100 15.79 5.12 18.31
CA ALA A 100 15.70 6.24 17.37
C ALA A 100 16.82 6.19 16.31
N GLN A 101 18.02 5.77 16.73
CA GLN A 101 19.17 5.43 15.92
C GLN A 101 19.75 4.11 16.45
N GLY A 102 20.09 3.19 15.58
CA GLY A 102 20.69 1.92 15.99
C GLY A 102 20.25 0.74 15.14
N GLN A 103 20.46 -0.45 15.68
CA GLN A 103 20.13 -1.71 15.02
C GLN A 103 19.33 -2.62 15.96
N ALA A 104 18.41 -3.40 15.41
CA ALA A 104 17.72 -4.46 16.14
C ALA A 104 17.48 -5.68 15.24
N SER A 105 17.52 -6.88 15.81
CA SER A 105 17.15 -8.09 15.10
C SER A 105 15.64 -8.14 14.84
N ILE A 106 15.24 -8.79 13.74
CA ILE A 106 13.83 -9.02 13.41
C ILE A 106 13.37 -10.31 14.13
N PRO A 107 12.34 -10.26 14.99
CA PRO A 107 11.84 -11.45 15.69
C PRO A 107 11.45 -12.58 14.72
N GLY A 108 12.01 -13.77 14.93
CA GLY A 108 11.80 -14.94 14.06
C GLY A 108 12.69 -14.97 12.81
N TYR A 109 13.46 -13.90 12.57
CA TYR A 109 14.35 -13.72 11.44
C TYR A 109 15.67 -13.10 11.91
N GLU A 110 16.29 -13.70 12.94
CA GLU A 110 17.43 -13.13 13.68
C GLU A 110 18.67 -12.85 12.83
N GLN A 111 18.80 -13.52 11.68
CA GLN A 111 19.85 -13.25 10.71
C GLN A 111 19.69 -11.91 9.97
N PHE A 112 18.50 -11.30 10.02
CA PHE A 112 18.22 -9.97 9.48
C PHE A 112 18.19 -8.93 10.60
N ARG A 113 18.69 -7.72 10.30
CA ARG A 113 18.66 -6.60 11.27
C ARG A 113 18.02 -5.37 10.64
N VAL A 114 17.13 -4.73 11.38
CA VAL A 114 16.65 -3.39 11.05
C VAL A 114 17.70 -2.38 11.49
N VAL A 115 18.07 -1.48 10.60
CA VAL A 115 18.97 -0.36 10.84
C VAL A 115 18.16 0.93 10.68
N THR A 116 18.20 1.80 11.69
CA THR A 116 17.57 3.13 11.64
C THR A 116 18.61 4.23 11.64
N SER A 117 18.39 5.26 10.80
CA SER A 117 19.25 6.43 10.75
C SER A 117 18.59 7.67 11.37
N GLU A 118 19.41 8.69 11.59
CA GLU A 118 18.91 10.06 11.76
C GLU A 118 18.04 10.45 10.56
N GLY A 119 16.90 11.09 10.81
CA GLY A 119 15.87 11.34 9.79
C GLY A 119 14.80 10.25 9.66
N GLY A 120 14.91 9.12 10.37
CA GLY A 120 13.86 8.11 10.41
C GLY A 120 13.79 7.20 9.19
N ARG A 121 14.85 7.16 8.38
CA ARG A 121 15.00 6.12 7.36
C ARG A 121 15.14 4.76 8.02
N VAL A 122 14.53 3.76 7.39
CA VAL A 122 14.56 2.38 7.82
C VAL A 122 15.29 1.59 6.75
N ALA A 123 16.23 0.76 7.16
CA ALA A 123 16.92 -0.17 6.28
C ALA A 123 16.96 -1.56 6.91
N ILE A 124 17.19 -2.58 6.09
CA ILE A 124 17.41 -3.96 6.53
C ILE A 124 18.80 -4.39 6.09
N GLN A 125 19.62 -4.82 7.04
CA GLN A 125 20.87 -5.52 6.78
C GLN A 125 20.57 -6.99 6.53
N TYR A 126 20.98 -7.47 5.35
CA TYR A 126 20.86 -8.88 4.98
C TYR A 126 22.04 -9.68 5.52
N PRO A 127 21.84 -10.96 5.91
CA PRO A 127 22.93 -11.84 6.31
C PRO A 127 23.85 -12.18 5.13
N ALA A 128 25.04 -12.69 5.47
CA ALA A 128 25.97 -13.23 4.48
C ALA A 128 25.31 -14.39 3.72
N GLY A 129 25.34 -14.35 2.38
CA GLY A 129 24.79 -15.40 1.51
C GLY A 129 23.36 -15.17 1.01
N SER A 130 22.67 -14.12 1.48
CA SER A 130 21.41 -13.68 0.88
C SER A 130 21.60 -12.35 0.17
N SER A 131 21.05 -12.22 -1.04
CA SER A 131 21.04 -10.99 -1.82
C SER A 131 19.74 -10.23 -1.67
N CYS A 132 19.84 -8.90 -1.56
CA CYS A 132 18.69 -8.01 -1.65
C CYS A 132 18.06 -8.06 -3.06
N VAL A 133 16.73 -8.05 -3.12
CA VAL A 133 15.95 -7.96 -4.37
C VAL A 133 15.30 -6.58 -4.45
N GLU A 134 15.63 -5.82 -5.50
CA GLU A 134 15.07 -4.48 -5.73
C GLU A 134 13.58 -4.58 -6.04
N ALA A 135 12.77 -3.75 -5.40
CA ALA A 135 11.33 -3.66 -5.67
C ALA A 135 10.84 -2.23 -5.39
N SER A 136 11.13 -1.32 -6.32
CA SER A 136 10.84 0.11 -6.17
C SER A 136 9.34 0.41 -6.09
N ASP A 137 8.51 -0.41 -6.73
CA ASP A 137 7.04 -0.40 -6.64
C ASP A 137 6.55 -0.66 -5.22
N ARG A 138 7.25 -1.51 -4.47
CA ARG A 138 7.02 -1.83 -3.06
C ARG A 138 7.91 -1.05 -2.08
N GLY A 139 8.65 -0.05 -2.58
CA GLY A 139 9.46 0.85 -1.77
C GLY A 139 10.74 0.24 -1.21
N VAL A 140 11.25 -0.83 -1.83
CA VAL A 140 12.52 -1.48 -1.46
C VAL A 140 13.60 -1.09 -2.47
N SER A 141 14.70 -0.50 -1.98
CA SER A 141 15.88 -0.20 -2.78
C SER A 141 17.15 -0.76 -2.18
N CYS A 142 17.94 -1.47 -2.98
CA CYS A 142 19.07 -2.28 -2.57
C CYS A 142 20.40 -1.56 -2.80
N ASP A 143 21.23 -1.57 -1.78
CA ASP A 143 22.67 -1.32 -1.88
C ASP A 143 23.40 -2.66 -1.84
N ALA A 144 23.84 -3.12 -3.02
CA ALA A 144 24.55 -4.39 -3.16
C ALA A 144 25.94 -4.40 -2.51
N ALA A 145 26.59 -3.23 -2.39
CA ALA A 145 27.92 -3.15 -1.79
C ALA A 145 27.85 -3.31 -0.26
N ALA A 146 26.83 -2.76 0.37
CA ALA A 146 26.59 -2.88 1.81
C ALA A 146 25.73 -4.10 2.19
N ASN A 147 25.10 -4.76 1.21
CA ASN A 147 24.06 -5.77 1.41
C ASN A 147 22.90 -5.26 2.30
N ILE A 148 22.48 -4.03 2.01
CA ILE A 148 21.43 -3.30 2.76
C ILE A 148 20.26 -3.01 1.83
N ALA A 149 19.03 -3.19 2.33
CA ALA A 149 17.81 -2.72 1.67
C ALA A 149 17.27 -1.48 2.36
N TRP A 150 17.24 -0.35 1.68
CA TRP A 150 16.52 0.85 2.10
C TRP A 150 15.02 0.68 1.87
N LEU A 151 14.23 0.97 2.89
CA LEU A 151 12.78 0.83 2.84
C LEU A 151 12.10 2.18 2.94
N SER A 152 11.07 2.35 2.11
CA SER A 152 10.21 3.52 2.07
C SER A 152 8.75 3.10 2.13
N LEU A 153 7.92 3.91 2.79
CA LEU A 153 6.48 3.71 2.78
C LEU A 153 5.95 4.08 1.41
N ARG A 154 5.31 3.12 0.73
CA ARG A 154 4.56 3.40 -0.49
C ARG A 154 3.12 3.74 -0.09
N PRO A 155 2.54 4.82 -0.65
CA PRO A 155 1.11 5.00 -0.56
C PRO A 155 0.44 3.78 -1.20
N ALA A 156 -0.59 3.26 -0.54
CA ALA A 156 -1.41 2.22 -1.14
C ALA A 156 -1.97 2.76 -2.47
N PRO A 157 -2.06 1.93 -3.52
CA PRO A 157 -2.77 2.32 -4.72
C PRO A 157 -4.18 2.75 -4.31
N VAL A 158 -4.55 3.97 -4.65
CA VAL A 158 -5.92 4.45 -4.46
C VAL A 158 -6.79 3.55 -5.35
N PRO A 159 -7.86 2.92 -4.81
CA PRO A 159 -8.72 2.10 -5.65
C PRO A 159 -9.22 2.96 -6.81
N GLU A 160 -9.19 2.43 -8.03
CA GLU A 160 -9.65 3.15 -9.23
C GLU A 160 -11.10 3.66 -9.07
N GLN A 161 -11.87 3.04 -8.19
CA GLN A 161 -13.22 3.45 -7.78
C GLN A 161 -13.28 4.85 -7.14
N PHE A 162 -12.15 5.40 -6.67
CA PHE A 162 -12.02 6.74 -6.09
C PHE A 162 -11.16 7.67 -6.95
N ILE A 163 -10.67 7.19 -8.09
CA ILE A 163 -10.23 8.09 -9.15
C ILE A 163 -11.53 8.56 -9.79
N VAL A 164 -12.07 9.67 -9.28
CA VAL A 164 -12.97 10.46 -10.11
C VAL A 164 -12.07 10.89 -11.25
N ASP A 165 -12.23 10.29 -12.42
CA ASP A 165 -11.69 10.86 -13.64
C ASP A 165 -12.27 12.27 -13.71
N LEU A 166 -11.44 13.22 -13.33
CA LEU A 166 -11.56 14.60 -13.78
C LEU A 166 -10.94 14.71 -15.18
N GLU A 167 -10.81 13.60 -15.92
CA GLU A 167 -10.95 13.67 -17.35
C GLU A 167 -12.33 14.27 -17.59
N ALA A 168 -12.32 15.47 -18.14
CA ALA A 168 -13.51 16.12 -18.63
C ALA A 168 -14.16 15.16 -19.63
N GLU A 169 -15.07 14.32 -19.16
CA GLU A 169 -16.20 13.94 -19.98
C GLU A 169 -16.84 15.29 -20.30
N GLU A 170 -16.56 15.76 -21.51
CA GLU A 170 -17.32 16.82 -22.14
C GLU A 170 -18.76 16.34 -22.05
N VAL A 171 -19.47 16.82 -21.02
CA VAL A 171 -20.88 16.57 -20.87
C VAL A 171 -21.48 17.24 -22.11
N GLU A 172 -21.78 16.42 -23.13
CA GLU A 172 -22.38 16.87 -24.40
C GLU A 172 -23.78 17.49 -24.17
N ASP A 173 -24.28 17.37 -22.94
CA ASP A 173 -25.46 18.07 -22.45
C ASP A 173 -25.04 19.38 -21.74
N SER A 174 -25.08 20.48 -22.49
CA SER A 174 -24.67 21.82 -22.04
C SER A 174 -25.33 22.21 -20.71
N ASP A 175 -26.55 21.76 -20.48
CA ASP A 175 -27.33 22.13 -19.30
C ASP A 175 -26.82 21.42 -18.03
N LEU A 176 -26.27 20.21 -18.15
CA LEU A 176 -25.66 19.47 -17.04
C LEU A 176 -24.21 19.92 -16.81
N ALA A 177 -23.49 20.30 -17.87
CA ALA A 177 -22.16 20.89 -17.78
C ALA A 177 -22.19 22.23 -17.01
N ASP A 178 -23.17 23.08 -17.31
CA ASP A 178 -23.34 24.37 -16.65
C ASP A 178 -23.78 24.18 -15.18
N GLN A 179 -24.70 23.26 -14.89
CA GLN A 179 -25.08 22.93 -13.51
C GLN A 179 -23.91 22.35 -12.67
N ALA A 180 -23.06 21.51 -13.26
CA ALA A 180 -21.90 20.96 -12.57
C ALA A 180 -20.83 22.03 -12.32
N ARG A 181 -20.64 22.97 -13.27
CA ARG A 181 -19.76 24.13 -13.08
C ARG A 181 -20.31 25.05 -11.99
N ASP A 182 -21.59 25.37 -12.02
CA ASP A 182 -22.24 26.20 -11.01
C ASP A 182 -22.20 25.56 -9.62
N ALA A 183 -22.47 24.26 -9.50
CA ALA A 183 -22.39 23.54 -8.24
C ALA A 183 -20.96 23.48 -7.69
N ARG A 184 -19.96 23.29 -8.56
CA ARG A 184 -18.54 23.31 -8.18
C ARG A 184 -18.10 24.71 -7.76
N GLU A 185 -18.59 25.74 -8.43
CA GLU A 185 -18.29 27.13 -8.11
C GLU A 185 -19.01 27.58 -6.82
N GLU A 186 -20.23 27.11 -6.57
CA GLU A 186 -20.98 27.33 -5.34
C GLU A 186 -20.32 26.63 -4.13
N LEU A 187 -19.89 25.37 -4.28
CA LEU A 187 -19.12 24.67 -3.24
C LEU A 187 -17.72 25.25 -3.01
N ALA A 188 -17.13 25.90 -4.02
CA ALA A 188 -15.87 26.62 -3.90
C ALA A 188 -16.07 28.01 -3.30
N ARG A 189 -17.24 28.62 -3.52
CA ARG A 189 -17.66 29.91 -2.94
C ARG A 189 -18.19 29.79 -1.53
N ASP A 190 -18.53 28.59 -1.03
CA ASP A 190 -18.90 28.37 0.36
C ASP A 190 -17.74 28.75 1.30
N PRO A 191 -17.79 29.94 1.92
CA PRO A 191 -16.71 30.46 2.72
C PRO A 191 -16.58 29.73 4.07
N ASP A 192 -17.58 28.90 4.42
CA ASP A 192 -17.64 28.16 5.68
C ASP A 192 -17.18 26.70 5.53
N ASN A 193 -16.73 26.29 4.33
CA ASN A 193 -16.26 24.93 4.11
C ASN A 193 -14.89 24.67 4.78
N PRO A 194 -14.82 23.83 5.84
CA PRO A 194 -13.58 23.64 6.60
C PRO A 194 -12.49 22.87 5.82
N PHE A 195 -12.85 22.25 4.70
CA PHE A 195 -11.94 21.46 3.85
C PHE A 195 -11.50 22.20 2.59
N ALA A 196 -12.02 23.40 2.31
CA ALA A 196 -11.63 24.19 1.13
C ALA A 196 -10.11 24.42 1.06
N ARG A 197 -9.49 24.64 2.22
CA ARG A 197 -8.03 24.83 2.33
C ARG A 197 -7.25 23.60 1.88
N LEU A 198 -7.63 22.39 2.30
CA LEU A 198 -6.90 21.17 1.94
C LEU A 198 -6.94 20.91 0.44
N ARG A 199 -8.05 21.24 -0.20
CA ARG A 199 -8.20 21.15 -1.66
C ARG A 199 -7.33 22.18 -2.39
N ALA A 200 -7.31 23.43 -1.93
CA ALA A 200 -6.47 24.47 -2.51
C ALA A 200 -4.97 24.17 -2.33
N GLU A 201 -4.56 23.62 -1.17
CA GLU A 201 -3.18 23.19 -0.90
C GLU A 201 -2.76 22.01 -1.79
N ALA A 202 -3.65 21.04 -2.05
CA ALA A 202 -3.41 19.96 -3.00
C ALA A 202 -3.23 20.46 -4.45
N LEU A 203 -3.84 21.61 -4.79
CA LEU A 203 -3.69 22.29 -6.08
C LEU A 203 -2.50 23.27 -6.11
N GLY A 204 -1.69 23.33 -5.05
CA GLY A 204 -0.52 24.22 -4.97
C GLY A 204 -0.86 25.70 -4.79
N GLN A 205 -2.08 26.04 -4.40
CA GLN A 205 -2.47 27.42 -4.08
C GLN A 205 -2.02 27.78 -2.66
N ASP A 206 -1.33 28.91 -2.53
CA ASP A 206 -0.82 29.40 -1.25
C ASP A 206 -1.96 30.09 -0.47
N VAL A 207 -2.66 29.31 0.35
CA VAL A 207 -3.79 29.81 1.15
C VAL A 207 -3.27 30.28 2.52
N PRO A 208 -3.44 31.56 2.90
CA PRO A 208 -2.99 32.05 4.19
C PRO A 208 -3.66 31.27 5.32
N ARG A 209 -2.86 30.80 6.29
CA ARG A 209 -3.37 30.16 7.52
C ARG A 209 -4.13 31.18 8.37
N THR A 210 -5.42 31.35 8.10
CA THR A 210 -6.26 32.21 8.90
C THR A 210 -6.75 31.46 10.15
N GLY A 211 -6.23 31.90 11.30
CA GLY A 211 -6.89 31.74 12.59
C GLY A 211 -6.49 30.52 13.43
N ARG A 212 -6.07 30.80 14.67
CA ARG A 212 -6.18 29.87 15.80
C ARG A 212 -7.62 29.38 15.95
N PHE A 213 -7.81 28.12 16.32
CA PHE A 213 -9.13 27.56 16.63
C PHE A 213 -9.88 28.49 17.60
N ARG A 214 -11.09 28.93 17.21
CA ARG A 214 -11.98 29.75 18.04
C ARG A 214 -13.18 28.90 18.44
N PRO A 215 -13.29 28.48 19.71
CA PRO A 215 -14.44 27.73 20.19
C PRO A 215 -15.75 28.49 19.93
N ARG A 216 -16.76 27.83 19.36
CA ARG A 216 -18.08 28.43 19.18
C ARG A 216 -18.73 28.66 20.54
N ARG A 217 -19.29 29.85 20.76
CA ARG A 217 -20.08 30.21 21.95
C ARG A 217 -21.53 30.39 21.55
N ILE A 218 -22.44 29.83 22.34
CA ILE A 218 -23.89 29.91 22.10
C ILE A 218 -24.44 31.02 22.99
N ASP A 219 -25.21 31.94 22.41
CA ASP A 219 -25.86 33.00 23.19
C ASP A 219 -27.00 32.41 24.04
N PRO A 220 -27.22 32.85 25.30
CA PRO A 220 -28.32 32.36 26.13
C PRO A 220 -29.72 32.52 25.50
N SER A 221 -29.91 33.48 24.60
CA SER A 221 -31.17 33.68 23.86
C SER A 221 -31.42 32.64 22.76
N GLU A 222 -30.38 31.93 22.32
CA GLU A 222 -30.44 30.87 21.31
C GLU A 222 -30.68 29.48 21.92
N VAL A 223 -30.82 29.39 23.25
CA VAL A 223 -31.00 28.13 23.98
C VAL A 223 -32.49 27.75 24.01
N PRO A 224 -32.90 26.65 23.36
CA PRO A 224 -34.29 26.19 23.41
C PRO A 224 -34.73 25.80 24.83
N PRO A 225 -36.04 25.88 25.16
CA PRO A 225 -36.55 25.44 26.46
C PRO A 225 -36.27 23.95 26.68
N GLY A 226 -35.87 23.57 27.90
CA GLY A 226 -35.49 22.19 28.25
C GLY A 226 -34.05 21.82 27.92
N MET A 227 -33.26 22.74 27.34
CA MET A 227 -31.83 22.56 27.06
C MET A 227 -30.97 23.48 27.94
N ARG A 228 -29.73 23.06 28.21
CA ARG A 228 -28.69 23.87 28.85
C ARG A 228 -27.39 23.85 28.05
N VAL A 229 -26.63 24.93 28.16
CA VAL A 229 -25.31 25.05 27.52
C VAL A 229 -24.24 24.40 28.40
N VAL A 230 -23.42 23.55 27.81
CA VAL A 230 -22.20 23.01 28.41
C VAL A 230 -20.99 23.57 27.67
N SER A 231 -20.26 24.46 28.33
CA SER A 231 -19.05 25.08 27.76
C SER A 231 -17.85 24.16 27.89
N THR A 232 -17.28 23.76 26.76
CA THR A 232 -16.03 23.00 26.70
C THR A 232 -14.90 23.85 26.10
N PRO A 233 -13.62 23.45 26.28
CA PRO A 233 -12.50 24.08 25.60
C PRO A 233 -12.62 24.07 24.07
N PHE A 234 -13.43 23.15 23.52
CA PHE A 234 -13.66 22.99 22.09
C PHE A 234 -14.92 23.70 21.60
N GLY A 235 -15.70 24.32 22.49
CA GLY A 235 -16.93 25.02 22.14
C GLY A 235 -18.09 24.65 23.06
N ASP A 236 -19.21 25.30 22.84
CA ASP A 236 -20.42 25.11 23.61
C ASP A 236 -21.32 24.06 22.93
N ARG A 237 -21.98 23.23 23.74
CA ARG A 237 -22.99 22.26 23.27
C ARG A 237 -24.28 22.38 24.08
N LEU A 238 -25.42 22.15 23.44
CA LEU A 238 -26.72 22.04 24.11
C LEU A 238 -26.91 20.61 24.61
N VAL A 239 -27.39 20.48 25.84
CA VAL A 239 -27.69 19.21 26.50
C VAL A 239 -29.05 19.33 27.17
N GLU A 240 -29.88 18.28 27.08
CA GLU A 240 -31.18 18.25 27.74
C GLU A 240 -31.01 18.35 29.27
N ILE A 241 -31.96 19.02 29.90
CA ILE A 241 -32.06 19.09 31.36
C ILE A 241 -32.93 17.91 31.80
N ASP A 242 -32.28 16.88 32.36
CA ASP A 242 -32.95 15.73 33.01
C ASP A 242 -33.83 16.17 34.19
#